data_AF-A0A1V4R5Q0-F1
#
_entry.id   AF-A0A1V4R5Q0-F1
#
_cell.length_a   1.000
_cell.length_b   1.000
_cell.length_c   1.000
_cell.angle_alpha   90.00
_cell.angle_beta   90.00
_cell.angle_gamma   90.00
#
_symmetry.space_group_name_H-M   'P 1'
#
loop_
_entity.id
_entity.type
_entity.pdbx_description
1 polymer ?
#
loop_
_entity_poly.entity_id
_entity_poly.type
_entity_poly.pdbx_seq_one_letter_code
_entity_poly.pdbx_strand_id
1 'polypeptide(L)' 'MQSYNECIKKLVDLGRKNNNLITFKQINNILPNSPIFLEKIDEIITEIVEEGIELIDETQKRVTKKKVSVKKT' A
#
# COMPACT_ATOMS: atom_id res chain seq x y z
N MET A 1 21.91 -4.12 2.93
CA MET A 1 20.58 -4.53 3.41
C MET A 1 19.62 -3.42 3.05
N GLN A 2 18.63 -3.66 2.17
CA GLN A 2 17.54 -2.68 2.02
C GLN A 2 16.69 -2.79 3.29
N SER A 3 16.82 -1.80 4.15
CA SER A 3 16.09 -1.75 5.41
C SER A 3 14.62 -1.47 5.14
N TYR A 4 13.73 -2.03 5.97
CA TYR A 4 12.28 -1.73 5.99
C TYR A 4 11.98 -0.24 5.79
N ASN A 5 12.73 0.61 6.49
CA ASN A 5 12.63 2.07 6.42
C ASN A 5 12.89 2.67 5.03
N GLU A 6 13.77 2.04 4.23
CA GLU A 6 14.05 2.48 2.86
C GLU A 6 12.88 2.12 1.92
N CYS A 7 12.23 0.97 2.15
CA CYS A 7 11.02 0.59 1.43
C CYS A 7 9.88 1.54 1.76
N ILE A 8 9.62 1.83 3.04
CA ILE A 8 8.60 2.80 3.47
C ILE A 8 8.83 4.16 2.82
N LYS A 9 10.04 4.72 2.91
CA LYS A 9 10.36 6.01 2.27
C LYS A 9 10.08 6.02 0.77
N LYS A 10 10.45 4.94 0.06
CA LYS A 10 10.17 4.81 -1.37
C LYS A 10 8.68 4.69 -1.67
N LEU A 11 7.94 3.95 -0.85
CA LEU A 11 6.49 3.80 -0.97
C LEU A 11 5.81 5.15 -0.75
N VAL A 12 6.20 5.89 0.28
CA VAL A 12 5.68 7.23 0.58
C VAL A 12 6.00 8.22 -0.54
N ASP A 13 7.24 8.23 -1.06
CA ASP A 13 7.63 9.09 -2.19
C ASP A 13 6.80 8.78 -3.45
N LEU A 14 6.59 7.50 -3.75
CA LEU A 14 5.75 7.05 -4.86
C LEU A 14 4.29 7.43 -4.67
N GLY A 15 3.75 7.23 -3.47
CA GLY A 15 2.39 7.63 -3.11
C GLY A 15 2.21 9.12 -3.35
N ARG A 16 3.07 9.97 -2.78
CA ARG A 16 3.02 11.44 -2.96
C ARG A 16 3.12 11.86 -4.42
N LYS A 17 3.99 11.24 -5.22
CA LYS A 17 4.09 11.50 -6.67
C LYS A 17 2.81 11.13 -7.44
N ASN A 18 2.12 10.10 -7.00
CA ASN A 18 0.89 9.59 -7.62
C ASN A 18 -0.39 10.16 -6.99
N ASN A 19 -0.37 11.40 -6.48
CA ASN A 19 -1.52 12.03 -5.79
C ASN A 19 -1.94 11.29 -4.52
N ASN A 20 -0.99 10.86 -3.71
CA ASN A 20 -1.21 10.05 -2.53
C ASN A 20 -1.97 8.75 -2.86
N LEU A 21 -1.65 8.12 -4.00
CA LEU A 21 -2.22 6.83 -4.39
C LEU A 21 -1.10 5.83 -4.65
N ILE A 22 -1.20 4.63 -4.09
CA ILE A 22 -0.21 3.58 -4.34
C ILE A 22 -0.90 2.27 -4.69
N THR A 23 -0.38 1.53 -5.68
CA THR A 23 -0.94 0.22 -6.03
C THR A 23 -0.23 -0.92 -5.33
N PHE A 24 -0.94 -2.03 -5.08
CA PHE A 24 -0.31 -3.29 -4.63
C PHE A 24 0.81 -3.76 -5.58
N LYS A 25 0.72 -3.41 -6.86
CA LYS A 25 1.78 -3.66 -7.84
C LYS A 25 3.02 -2.82 -7.57
N GLN A 26 2.85 -1.54 -7.25
CA GLN A 26 3.95 -0.65 -6.86
C GLN A 26 4.58 -1.11 -5.55
N ILE A 27 3.74 -1.51 -4.58
CA ILE A 27 4.16 -2.11 -3.32
C ILE A 27 5.04 -3.33 -3.58
N ASN A 28 4.56 -4.30 -4.38
CA ASN A 28 5.34 -5.48 -4.76
C ASN A 28 6.57 -5.17 -5.65
N ASN A 29 6.64 -4.01 -6.29
CA ASN A 29 7.81 -3.60 -7.08
C ASN A 29 8.91 -3.01 -6.18
N ILE A 30 8.52 -2.33 -5.10
CA ILE A 30 9.41 -1.71 -4.12
C ILE A 30 9.83 -2.71 -3.04
N LEU A 31 8.89 -3.55 -2.60
CA LEU A 31 9.15 -4.57 -1.60
C LEU A 31 9.72 -5.80 -2.29
N PRO A 32 10.93 -6.24 -1.93
CA PRO A 32 11.45 -7.49 -2.43
C PRO A 32 10.57 -8.63 -1.92
N ASN A 33 10.44 -9.68 -2.73
CA ASN A 33 9.63 -10.87 -2.44
C ASN A 33 10.31 -11.70 -1.32
N SER A 34 10.28 -11.16 -0.10
CA SER A 34 10.89 -11.73 1.08
C SER A 34 9.82 -11.90 2.15
N PRO A 35 9.80 -13.04 2.86
CA PRO A 35 8.75 -13.40 3.81
C PRO A 35 8.59 -12.39 4.95
N ILE A 36 9.67 -11.66 5.27
CA ILE A 36 9.67 -10.61 6.31
C ILE A 36 8.73 -9.46 5.92
N PHE A 37 8.65 -9.12 4.63
CA PHE A 37 7.76 -8.06 4.16
C PHE A 37 6.32 -8.52 4.01
N LEU A 38 6.09 -9.82 3.79
CA LEU A 38 4.74 -10.39 3.82
C LEU A 38 4.16 -10.34 5.23
N GLU A 39 4.97 -10.63 6.26
CA GLU A 39 4.54 -10.54 7.66
C GLU A 39 4.30 -9.10 8.10
N LYS A 40 5.10 -8.16 7.58
CA LYS A 40 4.96 -6.72 7.87
C LYS A 40 4.10 -5.95 6.88
N ILE A 41 3.45 -6.61 5.92
CA ILE A 41 2.69 -5.93 4.87
C ILE A 41 1.56 -5.09 5.45
N ASP A 42 0.89 -5.62 6.48
CA ASP A 42 -0.17 -4.92 7.21
C ASP A 42 0.36 -3.65 7.90
N GLU A 43 1.49 -3.73 8.61
CA GLU A 43 2.13 -2.55 9.22
C GLU A 43 2.48 -1.48 8.17
N ILE A 44 3.02 -1.92 7.03
CA ILE A 44 3.39 -1.03 5.92
C ILE A 44 2.14 -0.33 5.36
N ILE A 45 1.06 -1.08 5.15
CA ILE A 45 -0.20 -0.54 4.66
C ILE A 45 -0.77 0.49 5.64
N THR A 46 -0.75 0.17 6.95
CA THR A 46 -1.20 1.10 7.99
C THR A 46 -0.39 2.40 7.98
N GLU A 47 0.95 2.33 7.97
CA GLU A 47 1.80 3.54 7.92
C GLU A 47 1.55 4.39 6.67
N ILE A 48 1.38 3.76 5.51
CA ILE A 48 1.09 4.46 4.24
C ILE A 48 -0.27 5.17 4.32
N VAL A 49 -1.29 4.51 4.87
CA VAL A 49 -2.63 5.09 5.06
C VAL A 49 -2.61 6.21 6.09
N GLU A 50 -1.83 6.09 7.17
CA GLU A 50 -1.63 7.15 8.17
C GLU A 50 -0.90 8.38 7.60
N GLU A 51 0.04 8.19 6.67
CA GLU A 51 0.67 9.27 5.89
C GLU A 51 -0.32 9.94 4.90
N GLY A 52 -1.56 9.44 4.80
CA GLY A 52 -2.60 9.98 3.93
C GLY A 52 -2.54 9.45 2.50
N ILE A 53 -1.85 8.32 2.28
CA ILE A 53 -1.75 7.67 0.97
C ILE A 53 -2.79 6.55 0.87
N GLU A 54 -3.65 6.65 -0.13
CA GLU A 54 -4.67 5.66 -0.46
C GLU A 54 -4.05 4.47 -1.20
N LEU A 55 -4.20 3.27 -0.64
CA LEU A 55 -3.88 2.03 -1.34
C LEU A 55 -5.00 1.66 -2.33
N ILE A 56 -4.62 1.45 -3.59
CA ILE A 56 -5.51 1.00 -4.65
C ILE A 56 -5.08 -0.37 -5.18
N ASP A 57 -6.04 -1.27 -5.35
CA ASP A 57 -5.76 -2.59 -5.90
C ASP A 57 -6.02 -2.61 -7.42
N GLU A 58 -4.95 -2.80 -8.20
CA GLU A 58 -5.02 -2.89 -9.67
C GLU A 58 -5.70 -4.18 -10.14
N THR A 59 -5.78 -5.23 -9.29
CA THR A 59 -6.56 -6.44 -9.58
C THR A 59 -8.06 -6.21 -9.40
N GLN A 60 -8.43 -5.16 -8.66
CA GLN A 60 -9.78 -4.61 -8.63
C GLN A 60 -9.94 -3.50 -9.68
N LYS A 61 -10.01 -3.88 -10.96
CA LYS A 61 -10.77 -3.12 -11.96
C LYS A 61 -12.15 -2.81 -11.35
N ARG A 62 -12.34 -1.58 -10.85
CA ARG A 62 -13.50 -1.02 -10.11
C ARG A 62 -13.37 -1.04 -8.58
N VAL A 63 -12.64 -0.08 -8.02
CA VAL A 63 -13.12 0.59 -6.80
C VAL A 63 -13.38 2.06 -7.10
N THR A 64 -14.36 2.27 -7.98
CA THR A 64 -15.29 3.39 -7.84
C THR A 64 -15.67 3.54 -6.37
N LYS A 65 -15.46 4.73 -5.80
CA LYS A 65 -16.33 5.37 -4.80
C LYS A 65 -17.41 4.43 -4.24
N LYS A 66 -17.09 3.57 -3.28
CA LYS A 66 -18.14 2.80 -2.60
C LYS A 66 -17.71 2.43 -1.19
N LYS A 67 -18.07 3.35 -0.30
CA LYS A 67 -18.71 3.08 0.99
C LYS A 67 -18.24 1.80 1.69
N VAL A 68 -17.53 2.01 2.78
CA VAL A 68 -17.78 1.31 4.06
C VAL A 68 -19.25 0.90 4.12
N SER A 69 -19.51 -0.39 3.95
CA SER A 69 -20.81 -1.02 4.16
C SER A 69 -20.54 -2.48 4.51
N VAL A 70 -19.96 -2.65 5.69
CA VAL A 70 -20.21 -3.83 6.54
C VAL A 70 -21.71 -4.16 6.49
N LYS A 71 -22.07 -5.26 5.83
CA LYS A 71 -23.32 -5.97 6.11
C LYS A 71 -22.96 -7.41 6.41
N LYS A 72 -22.89 -7.72 7.71
CA LYS A 72 -23.11 -9.07 8.23
C LYS A 72 -24.61 -9.37 8.10
N THR A 73 -24.95 -10.45 7.41
CA THR A 73 -26.20 -11.20 7.58
C THR A 73 -25.79 -12.64 7.72
#